data_AF-A0A969NH52-F1
#
_entry.id   AF-A0A969NH52-F1
#
_cell.length_a   1.000
_cell.length_b   1.000
_cell.length_c   1.000
_cell.angle_alpha   90.00
_cell.angle_beta   90.00
_cell.angle_gamma   90.00
#
_symmetry.space_group_name_H-M   'P 1'
#
loop_
_entity.id
_entity.type
_entity.pdbx_description
1 polymer ?
#
loop_
_entity_poly.entity_id
_entity_poly.type
_entity_poly.pdbx_seq_one_letter_code
_entity_poly.pdbx_strand_id
1 'polypeptide(L)'
;MGTNAYNTISSIELAGDKIYITGAFRGSLENKTSTRNSKDAFIALYQKETGAQNWLEKAGHNHEDNLKIKRFPDGKILVSGFFSNTFKLKGEDDFEVVAINDKNYKDLFVAKLIDCSTMPAPDIGEDETACASYQIKAPDGYISYSWNGGAFSDVKTYTATETRTVRLTVIDNNNCELSSEVAITINEGVTIDLGGSAKTICEGENLVLDAGSDYDNYFWDDESTLQTRTVNAAGTYTVQANNATTCGAGSIEVTVTPAPVVDLGPDVTAPADTTIYIHTNLSYDEYSFKWLDNSTQRHLCVPMSKVQQLGGSVNLWVEVTSLATGCTTRASVMVRVGNPPTAPLAANTDKNQINTTTDNETTNELKKY
;
A
#
# COMPACT_ATOMS: atom_id res chain seq x y z
N MET A 1 15.40 21.06 79.93
CA MET A 1 14.17 21.83 79.61
C MET A 1 13.54 21.19 78.39
N GLY A 2 12.34 20.66 78.52
CA GLY A 2 11.67 19.90 77.47
C GLY A 2 11.48 20.75 76.22
N THR A 3 12.03 20.31 75.09
CA THR A 3 11.68 20.85 73.79
C THR A 3 10.29 20.32 73.45
N ASN A 4 9.26 21.14 73.63
CA ASN A 4 7.91 20.81 73.16
C ASN A 4 7.96 20.61 71.64
N ALA A 5 8.09 19.35 71.21
CA ALA A 5 7.89 18.98 69.82
C ALA A 5 6.40 19.17 69.51
N TYR A 6 6.10 19.99 68.52
CA TYR A 6 4.74 20.26 68.07
C TYR A 6 4.66 19.89 66.61
N ASN A 7 4.00 18.77 66.33
CA ASN A 7 3.76 18.29 64.98
C ASN A 7 2.25 18.30 64.74
N THR A 8 1.82 18.99 63.70
CA THR A 8 0.41 19.05 63.31
C THR A 8 0.27 18.65 61.86
N ILE A 9 -0.58 17.67 61.61
CA ILE A 9 -1.08 17.40 60.25
C ILE A 9 -2.23 18.39 60.01
N SER A 10 -2.11 19.17 58.94
CA SER A 10 -3.02 20.27 58.61
C SER A 10 -4.05 19.88 57.54
N SER A 11 -3.68 18.96 56.64
CA SER A 11 -4.54 18.44 55.57
C SER A 11 -3.93 17.19 54.95
N ILE A 12 -4.78 16.26 54.53
CA ILE A 12 -4.42 15.03 53.83
C ILE A 12 -5.27 14.95 52.55
N GLU A 13 -4.68 14.57 51.43
CA GLU A 13 -5.40 14.30 50.18
C GLU A 13 -4.93 12.97 49.59
N LEU A 14 -5.87 12.19 49.04
CA LEU A 14 -5.60 10.89 48.42
C LEU A 14 -5.51 11.03 46.90
N ALA A 15 -4.55 10.32 46.29
CA ALA A 15 -4.39 10.26 44.84
C ALA A 15 -3.99 8.83 44.43
N GLY A 16 -4.97 7.98 44.11
CA GLY A 16 -4.68 6.57 43.81
C GLY A 16 -3.98 5.86 44.96
N ASP A 17 -2.80 5.30 44.69
CA ASP A 17 -1.89 4.64 45.64
C ASP A 17 -1.11 5.63 46.52
N LYS A 18 -1.19 6.93 46.27
CA LYS A 18 -0.48 7.98 47.02
C LYS A 18 -1.34 8.67 48.07
N ILE A 19 -0.69 9.13 49.13
CA ILE A 19 -1.24 10.00 50.17
C ILE A 19 -0.34 11.23 50.27
N TYR A 20 -0.91 12.41 50.03
CA TYR A 20 -0.22 13.67 50.27
C TYR A 20 -0.62 14.20 51.63
N ILE A 21 0.39 14.49 52.46
CA ILE A 21 0.21 15.00 53.82
C ILE A 21 0.90 16.34 53.91
N THR A 22 0.16 17.35 54.36
CA THR A 22 0.73 18.67 54.66
C THR A 22 0.60 18.95 56.14
N GLY A 23 1.60 19.60 56.70
CA GLY A 23 1.62 19.87 58.13
C GLY A 23 2.75 20.82 58.51
N ALA A 24 2.81 21.10 59.80
CA ALA A 24 3.86 21.91 60.39
C ALA A 24 4.53 21.15 61.53
N PHE A 25 5.84 21.35 61.71
CA PHE A 25 6.61 20.67 62.74
C PHE A 25 7.57 21.62 63.45
N ARG A 26 7.72 21.43 64.77
CA ARG A 26 8.70 22.12 65.62
C ARG A 26 9.53 21.09 66.36
N GLY A 27 10.85 21.29 66.41
CA GLY A 27 11.83 20.33 66.92
C GLY A 27 12.47 19.54 65.77
N SER A 28 12.47 18.21 65.86
CA SER A 28 12.99 17.32 64.82
C SER A 28 11.88 16.44 64.28
N LEU A 29 11.87 16.25 62.97
CA LEU A 29 11.00 15.31 62.27
C LEU A 29 11.89 14.41 61.41
N GLU A 30 12.07 13.17 61.88
CA GLU A 30 13.08 12.23 61.38
C GLU A 30 14.48 12.87 61.29
N ASN A 31 15.03 13.00 60.08
CA ASN A 31 16.36 13.56 59.79
C ASN A 31 16.34 15.07 59.54
N LYS A 32 15.17 15.71 59.65
CA LYS A 32 15.00 17.16 59.45
C LYS A 32 14.86 17.86 60.79
N THR A 33 15.71 18.84 61.04
CA THR A 33 15.59 19.74 62.20
C THR A 33 14.90 21.04 61.79
N SER A 34 13.87 21.40 62.53
CA SER A 34 13.24 22.72 62.44
C SER A 34 14.23 23.78 62.89
N THR A 35 14.08 24.97 62.34
CA THR A 35 14.97 26.07 62.69
C THR A 35 14.50 26.80 63.95
N ARG A 36 15.40 26.93 64.94
CA ARG A 36 15.36 27.93 66.03
C ARG A 36 13.95 28.23 66.62
N ASN A 37 13.31 27.23 67.24
CA ASN A 37 12.00 27.36 67.89
C ASN A 37 10.79 27.71 66.97
N SER A 38 10.94 27.61 65.64
CA SER A 38 9.89 27.77 64.65
C SER A 38 9.06 26.49 64.41
N LYS A 39 7.83 26.66 63.88
CA LYS A 39 7.06 25.60 63.23
C LYS A 39 7.34 25.62 61.72
N ASP A 40 8.16 24.74 61.19
CA ASP A 40 8.47 24.70 59.75
C ASP A 40 7.39 23.89 59.00
N ALA A 41 7.03 24.31 57.78
CA ALA A 41 6.07 23.60 56.94
C ALA A 41 6.68 22.35 56.28
N PHE A 42 5.87 21.31 56.11
CA PHE A 42 6.23 20.12 55.33
C PHE A 42 5.11 19.69 54.39
N ILE A 43 5.54 19.10 53.28
CA ILE A 43 4.73 18.28 52.39
C ILE A 43 5.42 16.91 52.34
N ALA A 44 4.67 15.87 52.65
CA ALA A 44 5.13 14.49 52.57
C ALA A 44 4.24 13.72 51.59
N LEU A 45 4.87 12.84 50.83
CA LEU A 45 4.23 11.87 49.96
C LEU A 45 4.43 10.49 50.58
N TYR A 46 3.34 9.75 50.75
CA TYR A 46 3.36 8.38 51.23
C TYR A 46 2.77 7.45 50.17
N GLN A 47 3.48 6.38 49.87
CA GLN A 47 3.05 5.33 48.95
C GLN A 47 2.31 4.24 49.74
N LYS A 48 1.03 4.02 49.45
CA LYS A 48 0.18 3.06 50.20
C LYS A 48 0.66 1.63 50.07
N GLU A 49 1.09 1.24 48.88
CA GLU A 49 1.44 -0.16 48.57
C GLU A 49 2.81 -0.54 49.12
N THR A 50 3.80 0.34 48.93
CA THR A 50 5.19 0.07 49.36
C THR A 50 5.48 0.52 50.78
N GLY A 51 4.62 1.37 51.35
CA GLY A 51 4.87 2.05 52.62
C GLY A 51 6.00 3.08 52.57
N ALA A 52 6.52 3.37 51.36
CA ALA A 52 7.62 4.32 51.18
C ALA A 52 7.15 5.75 51.44
N GLN A 53 7.92 6.48 52.25
CA GLN A 53 7.68 7.88 52.54
C GLN A 53 8.76 8.74 51.87
N ASN A 54 8.32 9.64 51.00
CA ASN A 54 9.17 10.63 50.35
C ASN A 54 8.85 12.01 50.93
N TRP A 55 9.84 12.64 51.54
CA TRP A 55 9.69 14.01 52.01
C TRP A 55 9.87 14.98 50.84
N LEU A 56 8.77 15.52 50.32
CA LEU A 56 8.79 16.44 49.18
C LEU A 56 9.60 17.71 49.54
N GLU A 57 9.39 18.34 50.71
CA GLU A 57 10.23 19.52 51.04
C GLU A 57 10.23 19.98 52.53
N LYS A 58 11.22 20.83 52.90
CA LYS A 58 11.27 21.72 54.08
C LYS A 58 11.19 23.17 53.58
N ALA A 59 10.18 23.94 53.99
CA ALA A 59 10.21 25.40 53.92
C ALA A 59 10.39 25.96 55.33
N GLY A 60 11.34 26.89 55.50
CA GLY A 60 11.80 27.30 56.82
C GLY A 60 11.38 28.69 57.31
N HIS A 61 11.69 28.89 58.59
CA HIS A 61 11.88 30.13 59.36
C HIS A 61 10.64 31.00 59.66
N ASN A 62 10.03 30.63 60.81
CA ASN A 62 9.21 31.37 61.77
C ASN A 62 7.72 31.55 61.45
N HIS A 63 6.90 30.55 61.83
CA HIS A 63 5.43 30.57 62.01
C HIS A 63 4.57 30.18 60.81
N GLU A 64 4.74 28.94 60.35
CA GLU A 64 3.95 28.32 59.31
C GLU A 64 2.75 27.56 59.90
N ASP A 65 1.52 27.88 59.47
CA ASP A 65 0.29 27.25 59.95
C ASP A 65 -0.77 27.18 58.83
N ASN A 66 -1.80 26.35 59.05
CA ASN A 66 -3.00 26.23 58.20
C ASN A 66 -2.76 25.77 56.76
N LEU A 67 -1.76 24.92 56.52
CA LEU A 67 -1.59 24.30 55.21
C LEU A 67 -2.86 23.54 54.81
N LYS A 68 -3.26 23.70 53.55
CA LYS A 68 -4.39 23.02 52.92
C LYS A 68 -3.91 22.45 51.60
N ILE A 69 -4.29 21.20 51.34
CA ILE A 69 -4.01 20.52 50.08
C ILE A 69 -5.32 20.10 49.43
N LYS A 70 -5.41 20.23 48.11
CA LYS A 70 -6.57 19.78 47.34
C LYS A 70 -6.15 19.23 46.00
N ARG A 71 -6.67 18.05 45.62
CA ARG A 71 -6.46 17.47 44.29
C ARG A 71 -7.58 17.85 43.35
N PHE A 72 -7.23 18.14 42.11
CA PHE A 72 -8.15 18.36 41.00
C PHE A 72 -8.28 17.09 40.14
N PRO A 73 -9.38 16.95 39.37
CA PRO A 73 -9.60 15.80 38.50
C PRO A 73 -8.49 15.55 37.46
N ASP A 74 -7.79 16.61 37.04
CA ASP A 74 -6.71 16.57 36.05
C ASP A 74 -5.32 16.23 36.66
N GLY A 75 -5.29 15.74 37.90
CA GLY A 75 -4.05 15.33 38.57
C GLY A 75 -3.27 16.47 39.23
N LYS A 76 -3.66 17.73 39.02
CA LYS A 76 -3.03 18.87 39.68
C LYS A 76 -3.38 18.90 41.16
N ILE A 77 -2.43 19.32 41.97
CA ILE A 77 -2.61 19.46 43.42
C ILE A 77 -2.34 20.91 43.80
N LEU A 78 -3.30 21.55 44.45
CA LEU A 78 -3.11 22.86 45.07
C LEU A 78 -2.61 22.69 46.49
N VAL A 79 -1.58 23.43 46.85
CA VAL A 79 -1.16 23.61 48.24
C VAL A 79 -1.27 25.09 48.57
N SER A 80 -1.90 25.42 49.69
CA SER A 80 -2.01 26.79 50.17
C SER A 80 -1.75 26.86 51.67
N GLY A 81 -1.34 28.02 52.15
CA GLY A 81 -1.09 28.24 53.58
C GLY A 81 -0.49 29.61 53.86
N PHE A 82 -0.06 29.82 55.10
CA PHE A 82 0.55 31.07 55.53
C PHE A 82 2.05 30.94 55.80
N PHE A 83 2.84 31.92 55.37
CA PHE A 83 4.29 32.00 55.57
C PHE A 83 4.72 33.42 56.00
N SER A 84 5.83 33.57 56.72
CA SER A 84 6.33 34.90 57.16
C SER A 84 7.63 35.33 56.47
N ASN A 85 8.22 34.45 55.65
CA ASN A 85 9.47 34.66 54.91
C ASN A 85 9.43 33.96 53.55
N THR A 86 10.45 34.16 52.72
CA THR A 86 10.48 33.59 51.37
C THR A 86 10.35 32.06 51.37
N PHE A 87 9.23 31.58 50.84
CA PHE A 87 9.02 30.17 50.53
C PHE A 87 9.78 29.84 49.24
N LYS A 88 10.88 29.08 49.35
CA LYS A 88 11.62 28.56 48.20
C LYS A 88 11.47 27.05 48.19
N LEU A 89 10.81 26.53 47.16
CA LEU A 89 10.84 25.11 46.85
C LEU A 89 12.09 24.82 46.00
N LYS A 90 12.79 23.74 46.31
CA LYS A 90 13.98 23.26 45.59
C LYS A 90 13.50 22.28 44.52
N GLY A 91 13.64 22.68 43.27
CA GLY A 91 13.11 21.98 42.10
C GLY A 91 12.25 22.96 41.31
N GLU A 92 12.89 23.80 40.51
CA GLU A 92 12.26 24.96 39.86
C GLU A 92 11.23 24.59 38.78
N ASP A 93 11.09 23.31 38.43
CA ASP A 93 10.29 22.87 37.27
C ASP A 93 8.87 22.39 37.61
N ASP A 94 8.58 22.03 38.88
CA ASP A 94 7.31 21.38 39.25
C ASP A 94 6.27 22.31 39.93
N PHE A 95 6.66 23.54 40.28
CA PHE A 95 5.83 24.44 41.09
C PHE A 95 5.92 25.92 40.68
N GLU A 96 4.78 26.52 40.34
CA GLU A 96 4.64 27.97 40.27
C GLU A 96 4.31 28.52 41.67
N VAL A 97 5.20 29.37 42.23
CA VAL A 97 5.02 29.98 43.56
C VAL A 97 4.69 31.45 43.40
N VAL A 98 3.48 31.84 43.80
CA VAL A 98 3.10 33.26 43.95
C VAL A 98 3.19 33.63 45.44
N ALA A 99 4.24 34.36 45.80
CA ALA A 99 4.42 34.92 47.14
C ALA A 99 4.14 36.43 47.11
N ILE A 100 3.17 36.88 47.90
CA ILE A 100 3.03 38.30 48.28
C ILE A 100 3.96 38.48 49.48
N ASN A 101 4.84 39.48 49.49
CA ASN A 101 5.87 39.64 50.53
C ASN A 101 5.61 40.94 51.31
N ASP A 102 5.11 40.82 52.54
CA ASP A 102 5.24 41.87 53.54
C ASP A 102 5.95 41.32 54.78
N LYS A 103 7.16 41.83 55.03
CA LYS A 103 8.22 41.25 55.88
C LYS A 103 7.87 41.03 57.36
N ASN A 104 6.64 41.28 57.78
CA ASN A 104 6.20 41.21 59.18
C ASN A 104 4.85 40.50 59.39
N TYR A 105 4.20 39.96 58.35
CA TYR A 105 2.91 39.27 58.49
C TYR A 105 2.90 37.89 57.80
N LYS A 106 1.94 37.06 58.22
CA LYS A 106 1.63 35.78 57.60
C LYS A 106 1.04 36.05 56.20
N ASP A 107 1.83 35.85 55.15
CA ASP A 107 1.44 35.96 53.74
C ASP A 107 0.82 34.66 53.23
N LEU A 108 -0.16 34.77 52.34
CA LEU A 108 -0.79 33.62 51.67
C LEU A 108 0.13 33.14 50.54
N PHE A 109 0.46 31.85 50.50
CA PHE A 109 0.96 31.22 49.28
C PHE A 109 -0.09 30.31 48.66
N VAL A 110 0.02 30.17 47.35
CA VAL A 110 -0.63 29.12 46.56
C VAL A 110 0.45 28.52 45.67
N ALA A 111 0.63 27.21 45.75
CA ALA A 111 1.53 26.44 44.92
C ALA A 111 0.76 25.33 44.22
N LYS A 112 1.09 25.07 42.95
CA LYS A 112 0.57 23.95 42.17
C LYS A 112 1.64 22.87 42.13
N LEU A 113 1.32 21.66 42.57
CA LEU A 113 2.10 20.44 42.34
C LEU A 113 1.52 19.69 41.14
N ILE A 114 2.39 19.20 40.27
CA ILE A 114 2.04 18.39 39.10
C ILE A 114 2.42 16.93 39.40
N ASP A 115 1.44 16.01 39.42
CA ASP A 115 1.68 14.58 39.60
C ASP A 115 1.54 13.82 38.27
N CYS A 116 2.65 13.72 37.55
CA CYS A 116 2.71 13.10 36.23
C CYS A 116 2.27 11.63 36.20
N SER A 117 2.36 10.90 37.32
CA SER A 117 1.98 9.48 37.35
C SER A 117 0.47 9.23 37.23
N THR A 118 -0.34 10.28 37.35
CA THR A 118 -1.80 10.17 37.21
C THR A 118 -2.31 10.62 35.85
N MET A 119 -1.40 11.06 34.97
CA MET A 119 -1.75 11.46 33.62
C MET A 119 -1.87 10.23 32.72
N PRO A 120 -2.85 10.21 31.80
CA PRO A 120 -2.98 9.10 30.86
C PRO A 120 -1.76 9.06 29.95
N ALA A 121 -1.23 7.86 29.72
CA ALA A 121 -0.20 7.63 28.72
C ALA A 121 -0.72 8.02 27.31
N PRO A 122 0.15 8.48 26.39
CA PRO A 122 -0.25 8.72 25.01
C PRO A 122 -0.72 7.40 24.37
N ASP A 123 -1.87 7.43 23.70
CA ASP A 123 -2.37 6.28 22.93
C ASP A 123 -1.80 6.34 21.51
N ILE A 124 -0.97 5.36 21.16
CA ILE A 124 -0.36 5.20 19.83
C ILE A 124 -0.90 3.99 19.06
N GLY A 125 -2.00 3.40 19.54
CA GLY A 125 -2.63 2.21 18.97
C GLY A 125 -2.20 0.90 19.62
N GLU A 126 -2.82 -0.17 19.15
CA GLU A 126 -2.57 -1.56 19.54
C GLU A 126 -1.45 -2.17 18.67
N ASP A 127 -0.96 -3.35 19.07
CA ASP A 127 0.03 -4.10 18.31
C ASP A 127 -0.44 -4.39 16.88
N GLU A 128 0.45 -4.22 15.90
CA GLU A 128 0.10 -4.24 14.48
C GLU A 128 1.05 -5.13 13.67
N THR A 129 0.51 -5.75 12.61
CA THR A 129 1.28 -6.54 11.64
C THR A 129 1.12 -5.96 10.24
N ALA A 130 2.24 -5.63 9.58
CA ALA A 130 2.22 -4.95 8.28
C ALA A 130 3.21 -5.54 7.28
N CYS A 131 2.96 -5.24 6.01
CA CYS A 131 3.84 -5.60 4.89
C CYS A 131 4.79 -4.43 4.58
N ALA A 132 6.10 -4.70 4.61
CA ALA A 132 7.19 -3.76 4.34
C ALA A 132 7.34 -2.58 5.32
N SER A 133 6.26 -1.84 5.62
CA SER A 133 6.32 -0.75 6.60
C SER A 133 4.97 -0.45 7.25
N TYR A 134 5.00 0.15 8.44
CA TYR A 134 3.84 0.68 9.14
C TYR A 134 4.11 2.10 9.64
N GLN A 135 3.15 3.00 9.45
CA GLN A 135 3.25 4.37 9.93
C GLN A 135 2.40 4.55 11.20
N ILE A 136 3.07 4.83 12.30
CA ILE A 136 2.45 5.16 13.58
C ILE A 136 2.25 6.68 13.63
N LYS A 137 1.09 7.12 14.11
CA LYS A 137 0.78 8.54 14.34
C LYS A 137 0.60 8.78 15.84
N ALA A 138 1.37 9.71 16.39
CA ALA A 138 1.21 10.18 17.75
C ALA A 138 -0.08 11.01 17.91
N PRO A 139 -0.72 10.97 19.09
CA PRO A 139 -1.84 11.83 19.43
C PRO A 139 -1.39 13.31 19.51
N ASP A 140 -2.31 14.22 19.19
CA ASP A 140 -2.09 15.66 19.37
C ASP A 140 -2.21 16.05 20.86
N GLY A 141 -1.75 17.26 21.21
CA GLY A 141 -1.93 17.83 22.55
C GLY A 141 -0.67 17.87 23.42
N TYR A 142 0.46 17.39 22.91
CA TYR A 142 1.77 17.42 23.58
C TYR A 142 2.69 18.49 22.99
N ILE A 143 3.60 19.01 23.82
CA ILE A 143 4.60 20.02 23.46
C ILE A 143 5.64 19.42 22.51
N SER A 144 6.13 18.21 22.77
CA SER A 144 7.18 17.58 21.95
C SER A 144 7.13 16.05 22.02
N TYR A 145 7.75 15.40 21.04
CA TYR A 145 7.70 13.97 20.78
C TYR A 145 9.10 13.41 20.57
N SER A 146 9.40 12.28 21.19
CA SER A 146 10.62 11.50 21.04
C SER A 146 10.25 10.05 20.69
N TRP A 147 10.77 9.58 19.56
CA TRP A 147 10.57 8.20 19.11
C TRP A 147 11.81 7.37 19.41
N ASN A 148 11.61 6.21 20.05
CA ASN A 148 12.66 5.23 20.37
C ASN A 148 13.88 5.84 21.10
N GLY A 149 13.65 6.83 21.98
CA GLY A 149 14.71 7.51 22.72
C GLY A 149 15.51 8.54 21.91
N GLY A 150 15.02 8.94 20.73
CA GLY A 150 15.59 10.03 19.95
C GLY A 150 15.44 11.41 20.60
N ALA A 151 15.98 12.45 19.97
CA ALA A 151 15.78 13.82 20.43
C ALA A 151 14.31 14.24 20.33
N PHE A 152 13.84 15.05 21.27
CA PHE A 152 12.51 15.63 21.22
C PHE A 152 12.37 16.61 20.04
N SER A 153 11.25 16.51 19.33
CA SER A 153 10.91 17.34 18.17
C SER A 153 9.39 17.46 17.98
N ASP A 154 8.95 18.21 16.98
CA ASP A 154 7.53 18.32 16.60
C ASP A 154 7.08 17.18 15.65
N VAL A 155 7.90 16.15 15.44
CA VAL A 155 7.60 15.04 14.53
C VAL A 155 6.62 14.06 15.17
N LYS A 156 5.39 14.03 14.66
CA LYS A 156 4.28 13.22 15.18
C LYS A 156 4.08 11.87 14.50
N THR A 157 4.97 11.48 13.60
CA THR A 157 4.84 10.23 12.85
C THR A 157 6.13 9.44 12.88
N TYR A 158 6.00 8.13 12.94
CA TYR A 158 7.13 7.21 12.86
C TYR A 158 6.82 6.08 11.88
N THR A 159 7.73 5.82 10.95
CA THR A 159 7.61 4.69 10.02
C THR A 159 8.53 3.57 10.47
N ALA A 160 7.93 2.45 10.90
CA ALA A 160 8.64 1.21 11.15
C ALA A 160 8.79 0.43 9.85
N THR A 161 10.01 0.05 9.50
CA THR A 161 10.34 -0.77 8.31
C THR A 161 10.88 -2.14 8.67
N GLU A 162 11.03 -2.42 9.96
CA GLU A 162 11.50 -3.69 10.51
C GLU A 162 10.69 -4.01 11.77
N THR A 163 10.58 -5.30 12.10
CA THR A 163 9.93 -5.76 13.33
C THR A 163 10.62 -5.18 14.56
N ARG A 164 9.87 -4.42 15.36
CA ARG A 164 10.35 -3.80 16.59
C ARG A 164 9.21 -3.34 17.49
N THR A 165 9.49 -3.21 18.78
CA THR A 165 8.68 -2.40 19.67
C THR A 165 9.04 -0.93 19.46
N VAL A 166 8.04 -0.12 19.13
CA VAL A 166 8.19 1.33 18.99
C VAL A 166 7.74 2.00 20.29
N ARG A 167 8.64 2.79 20.87
CA ARG A 167 8.35 3.61 22.06
C ARG A 167 8.16 5.06 21.66
N LEU A 168 7.04 5.65 22.05
CA LEU A 168 6.83 7.09 22.01
C LEU A 168 6.99 7.65 23.43
N THR A 169 7.82 8.69 23.56
CA THR A 169 7.88 9.55 24.75
C THR A 169 7.43 10.95 24.37
N VAL A 170 6.57 11.57 25.17
CA VAL A 170 6.02 12.92 24.93
C VAL A 170 6.18 13.80 26.16
N ILE A 171 6.29 15.11 25.94
CA ILE A 171 6.21 16.13 26.99
C ILE A 171 4.86 16.84 26.89
N ASP A 172 4.05 16.81 27.95
CA ASP A 172 2.75 17.49 27.98
C ASP A 172 2.87 18.98 28.34
N ASN A 173 1.72 19.69 28.35
CA ASN A 173 1.66 21.12 28.71
C ASN A 173 1.97 21.42 30.19
N ASN A 174 2.12 20.40 31.03
CA ASN A 174 2.53 20.50 32.43
C ASN A 174 3.98 20.02 32.63
N ASN A 175 4.76 19.89 31.55
CA ASN A 175 6.15 19.41 31.56
C ASN A 175 6.30 17.95 32.03
N CYS A 176 5.23 17.17 32.01
CA CYS A 176 5.29 15.75 32.32
C CYS A 176 5.80 14.94 31.14
N GLU A 177 6.79 14.09 31.40
CA GLU A 177 7.26 13.09 30.46
C GLU A 177 6.41 11.82 30.60
N LEU A 178 5.71 11.46 29.53
CA LEU A 178 4.83 10.30 29.45
C LEU A 178 5.29 9.39 28.31
N SER A 179 5.13 8.08 28.44
CA SER A 179 5.52 7.15 27.37
C SER A 179 4.51 6.04 27.14
N SER A 180 4.48 5.55 25.91
CA SER A 180 3.71 4.39 25.48
C SER A 180 4.51 3.56 24.48
N GLU A 181 4.18 2.28 24.36
CA GLU A 181 4.86 1.31 23.50
C GLU A 181 3.84 0.51 22.68
N VAL A 182 4.21 0.17 21.46
CA VAL A 182 3.44 -0.70 20.57
C VAL A 182 4.38 -1.65 19.84
N ALA A 183 4.02 -2.92 19.71
CA ALA A 183 4.77 -3.89 18.93
C ALA A 183 4.35 -3.84 17.46
N ILE A 184 5.31 -3.62 16.57
CA ILE A 184 5.11 -3.70 15.12
C ILE A 184 5.82 -4.94 14.59
N THR A 185 5.07 -5.81 13.94
CA THR A 185 5.62 -6.97 13.20
C THR A 185 5.63 -6.65 11.72
N ILE A 186 6.83 -6.58 11.12
CA ILE A 186 7.01 -6.43 9.69
C ILE A 186 7.33 -7.80 9.11
N ASN A 187 6.40 -8.34 8.32
CA ASN A 187 6.63 -9.58 7.60
C ASN A 187 7.43 -9.30 6.33
N GLU A 188 8.57 -9.98 6.18
CA GLU A 188 9.35 -9.93 4.95
C GLU A 188 8.52 -10.51 3.80
N GLY A 189 8.57 -9.84 2.65
CA GLY A 189 7.83 -10.26 1.46
C GLY A 189 8.42 -11.53 0.86
N VAL A 190 7.58 -12.52 0.58
CA VAL A 190 7.95 -13.67 -0.26
C VAL A 190 7.71 -13.36 -1.74
N THR A 191 8.48 -13.99 -2.62
CA THR A 191 8.23 -13.87 -4.06
C THR A 191 7.03 -14.74 -4.44
N ILE A 192 6.02 -14.14 -5.07
CA ILE A 192 4.90 -14.85 -5.70
C ILE A 192 5.34 -15.27 -7.10
N ASP A 193 5.27 -16.57 -7.39
CA ASP A 193 5.54 -17.13 -8.71
C ASP A 193 4.28 -17.11 -9.59
N LEU A 194 4.28 -16.26 -10.63
CA LEU A 194 3.19 -16.15 -11.60
C LEU A 194 3.36 -17.11 -12.81
N GLY A 195 4.16 -18.17 -12.63
CA GLY A 195 4.52 -19.12 -13.66
C GLY A 195 5.80 -18.76 -14.42
N GLY A 196 6.76 -18.13 -13.75
CA GLY A 196 8.05 -17.67 -14.28
C GLY A 196 8.20 -16.14 -14.33
N SER A 197 9.37 -15.67 -14.76
CA SER A 197 9.68 -14.24 -14.88
C SER A 197 9.13 -13.61 -16.17
N ALA A 198 8.89 -14.41 -17.20
CA ALA A 198 8.33 -13.96 -18.47
C ALA A 198 7.50 -15.05 -19.15
N LYS A 199 6.49 -14.63 -19.92
CA LYS A 199 5.73 -15.50 -20.83
C LYS A 199 5.48 -14.83 -22.17
N THR A 200 5.38 -15.64 -23.21
CA THR A 200 4.99 -15.23 -24.55
C THR A 200 3.67 -15.92 -24.90
N ILE A 201 2.71 -15.13 -25.38
CA ILE A 201 1.42 -15.62 -25.90
C ILE A 201 1.21 -15.14 -27.33
N CYS A 202 0.32 -15.80 -28.06
CA CYS A 202 -0.06 -15.36 -29.40
C CYS A 202 -1.16 -14.31 -29.34
N GLU A 203 -1.18 -13.42 -30.34
CA GLU A 203 -2.24 -12.41 -30.47
C GLU A 203 -3.64 -13.07 -30.48
N GLY A 204 -4.52 -12.59 -29.61
CA GLY A 204 -5.87 -13.14 -29.43
C GLY A 204 -5.97 -14.27 -28.39
N GLU A 205 -4.86 -14.77 -27.87
CA GLU A 205 -4.86 -15.69 -26.72
C GLU A 205 -4.99 -14.94 -25.38
N ASN A 206 -5.48 -15.66 -24.38
CA ASN A 206 -5.56 -15.18 -23.00
C ASN A 206 -4.60 -15.99 -22.12
N LEU A 207 -3.90 -15.32 -21.22
CA LEU A 207 -3.10 -15.90 -20.15
C LEU A 207 -3.78 -15.64 -18.81
N VAL A 208 -3.95 -16.70 -17.99
CA VAL A 208 -4.39 -16.55 -16.60
C VAL A 208 -3.15 -16.53 -15.71
N LEU A 209 -2.94 -15.40 -15.04
CA LEU A 209 -1.97 -15.24 -13.96
C LEU A 209 -2.65 -15.63 -12.65
N ASP A 210 -1.96 -16.41 -11.82
CA ASP A 210 -2.47 -16.90 -10.53
C ASP A 210 -1.45 -16.56 -9.45
N ALA A 211 -1.87 -15.77 -8.45
CA ALA A 211 -1.02 -15.35 -7.34
C ALA A 211 -0.95 -16.38 -6.19
N GLY A 212 -1.61 -17.53 -6.33
CA GLY A 212 -1.68 -18.59 -5.33
C GLY A 212 -2.72 -18.33 -4.23
N SER A 213 -3.18 -19.38 -3.56
CA SER A 213 -4.30 -19.33 -2.59
C SER A 213 -3.88 -19.07 -1.14
N ASP A 214 -2.61 -18.77 -0.89
CA ASP A 214 -2.06 -18.63 0.47
C ASP A 214 -2.34 -17.26 1.10
N TYR A 215 -3.05 -16.36 0.41
CA TYR A 215 -3.28 -14.98 0.81
C TYR A 215 -4.76 -14.67 0.99
N ASP A 216 -5.07 -13.71 1.86
CA ASP A 216 -6.45 -13.25 2.10
C ASP A 216 -6.82 -12.08 1.19
N ASN A 217 -5.83 -11.24 0.84
CA ASN A 217 -6.00 -10.04 0.03
C ASN A 217 -5.02 -10.03 -1.13
N TYR A 218 -5.47 -9.53 -2.29
CA TYR A 218 -4.70 -9.40 -3.52
C TYR A 218 -4.87 -8.00 -4.08
N PHE A 219 -3.80 -7.47 -4.68
CA PHE A 219 -3.75 -6.14 -5.27
C PHE A 219 -2.94 -6.20 -6.57
N TRP A 220 -3.64 -6.27 -7.69
CA TRP A 220 -3.02 -6.22 -9.02
C TRP A 220 -2.77 -4.78 -9.47
N ASP A 221 -1.90 -4.58 -10.47
CA ASP A 221 -1.63 -3.26 -11.07
C ASP A 221 -2.84 -2.60 -11.76
N ASP A 222 -3.93 -3.33 -12.02
CA ASP A 222 -5.20 -2.78 -12.50
C ASP A 222 -6.24 -2.57 -11.40
N GLU A 223 -5.80 -2.53 -10.13
CA GLU A 223 -6.65 -2.36 -8.94
C GLU A 223 -7.62 -3.52 -8.70
N SER A 224 -7.53 -4.63 -9.45
CA SER A 224 -8.31 -5.83 -9.17
C SER A 224 -7.80 -6.56 -7.93
N THR A 225 -8.72 -7.26 -7.25
CA THR A 225 -8.45 -7.92 -5.96
C THR A 225 -8.72 -9.41 -5.94
N LEU A 226 -8.86 -10.03 -7.12
CA LEU A 226 -9.04 -11.47 -7.25
C LEU A 226 -7.70 -12.20 -7.17
N GLN A 227 -7.70 -13.46 -6.74
CA GLN A 227 -6.50 -14.31 -6.75
C GLN A 227 -5.88 -14.43 -8.15
N THR A 228 -6.72 -14.48 -9.18
CA THR A 228 -6.31 -14.67 -10.57
C THR A 228 -6.64 -13.45 -11.42
N ARG A 229 -5.80 -13.17 -12.42
CA ARG A 229 -6.03 -12.14 -13.42
C ARG A 229 -5.83 -12.69 -14.83
N THR A 230 -6.76 -12.40 -15.73
CA THR A 230 -6.65 -12.78 -17.14
C THR A 230 -6.09 -11.61 -17.96
N VAL A 231 -5.06 -11.86 -18.74
CA VAL A 231 -4.33 -10.86 -19.52
C VAL A 231 -4.15 -11.32 -20.96
N ASN A 232 -4.12 -10.39 -21.91
CA ASN A 232 -3.96 -10.67 -23.34
C ASN A 232 -3.12 -9.63 -24.10
N ALA A 233 -2.57 -8.65 -23.37
CA ALA A 233 -1.75 -7.58 -23.91
C ALA A 233 -0.30 -7.73 -23.42
N ALA A 234 0.65 -7.21 -24.21
CA ALA A 234 2.04 -7.16 -23.80
C ALA A 234 2.22 -6.12 -22.69
N GLY A 235 3.03 -6.44 -21.69
CA GLY A 235 3.27 -5.57 -20.55
C GLY A 235 3.87 -6.29 -19.35
N THR A 236 4.27 -5.52 -18.35
CA THR A 236 4.66 -6.05 -17.05
C THR A 236 3.46 -6.04 -16.12
N TYR A 237 3.14 -7.20 -15.56
CA TYR A 237 2.02 -7.39 -14.64
C TYR A 237 2.58 -7.65 -13.24
N THR A 238 2.03 -6.98 -12.24
CA THR A 238 2.48 -7.09 -10.85
C THR A 238 1.30 -7.39 -9.92
N VAL A 239 1.59 -8.13 -8.86
CA VAL A 239 0.64 -8.41 -7.78
C VAL A 239 1.32 -8.25 -6.44
N GLN A 240 0.61 -7.66 -5.49
CA GLN A 240 0.91 -7.74 -4.07
C GLN A 240 -0.20 -8.53 -3.40
N ALA A 241 0.15 -9.42 -2.48
CA ALA A 241 -0.82 -10.19 -1.73
C ALA A 241 -0.40 -10.32 -0.27
N ASN A 242 -1.36 -10.46 0.64
CA ASN A 242 -1.05 -10.64 2.05
C ASN A 242 -2.14 -11.44 2.78
N ASN A 243 -1.72 -12.11 3.85
CA ASN A 243 -2.60 -12.63 4.90
C ASN A 243 -2.15 -12.05 6.26
N ALA A 244 -2.71 -12.55 7.37
CA ALA A 244 -2.36 -12.11 8.72
C ALA A 244 -0.87 -12.28 9.11
N THR A 245 -0.12 -13.15 8.42
CA THR A 245 1.23 -13.60 8.80
C THR A 245 2.28 -13.50 7.69
N THR A 246 1.87 -13.35 6.43
CA THR A 246 2.76 -13.34 5.28
C THR A 246 2.34 -12.27 4.29
N CYS A 247 3.34 -11.72 3.61
CA CYS A 247 3.18 -10.77 2.53
C CYS A 247 3.93 -11.34 1.33
N GLY A 248 3.41 -11.12 0.13
CA GLY A 248 4.02 -11.59 -1.10
C GLY A 248 3.94 -10.54 -2.20
N ALA A 249 4.92 -10.57 -3.10
CA ALA A 249 4.91 -9.75 -4.31
C ALA A 249 5.39 -10.58 -5.51
N GLY A 250 4.72 -10.42 -6.64
CA GLY A 250 5.04 -11.10 -7.90
C GLY A 250 5.08 -10.13 -9.06
N SER A 251 5.91 -10.44 -10.05
CA SER A 251 6.00 -9.68 -11.30
C SER A 251 6.29 -10.63 -12.46
N ILE A 252 5.63 -10.42 -13.59
CA ILE A 252 5.85 -11.18 -14.83
C ILE A 252 5.80 -10.27 -16.04
N GLU A 253 6.73 -10.47 -16.98
CA GLU A 253 6.70 -9.81 -18.29
C GLU A 253 5.94 -10.68 -19.29
N VAL A 254 4.88 -10.13 -19.88
CA VAL A 254 4.14 -10.79 -20.96
C VAL A 254 4.47 -10.13 -22.27
N THR A 255 4.84 -10.95 -23.24
CA THR A 255 5.06 -10.56 -24.63
C THR A 255 3.97 -11.15 -25.50
N VAL A 256 3.44 -10.35 -26.44
CA VAL A 256 2.43 -10.82 -27.40
C VAL A 256 3.09 -10.91 -28.76
N THR A 257 3.03 -12.10 -29.35
CA THR A 257 3.53 -12.35 -30.69
C THR A 257 2.39 -12.24 -31.71
N PRO A 258 2.53 -11.42 -32.76
CA PRO A 258 1.55 -11.34 -33.83
C PRO A 258 1.29 -12.70 -34.48
N ALA A 259 0.04 -12.98 -34.80
CA ALA A 259 -0.30 -14.14 -35.61
C ALA A 259 0.26 -13.98 -37.05
N PRO A 260 0.53 -15.08 -37.78
CA PRO A 260 0.92 -14.99 -39.19
C PRO A 260 -0.12 -14.21 -40.00
N VAL A 261 0.31 -13.35 -40.93
CA VAL A 261 -0.59 -12.64 -41.85
C VAL A 261 -0.69 -13.44 -43.16
N VAL A 262 -1.81 -14.14 -43.32
CA VAL A 262 -2.04 -15.02 -44.47
C VAL A 262 -2.94 -14.32 -45.48
N ASP A 263 -2.45 -14.19 -46.71
CA ASP A 263 -3.19 -13.75 -47.88
C ASP A 263 -3.31 -14.93 -48.88
N LEU A 264 -4.56 -15.28 -49.21
CA LEU A 264 -4.91 -16.32 -50.17
C LEU A 264 -5.29 -15.76 -51.55
N GLY A 265 -5.21 -14.44 -51.72
CA GLY A 265 -5.70 -13.73 -52.89
C GLY A 265 -7.22 -13.46 -52.85
N PRO A 266 -7.76 -12.84 -53.92
CA PRO A 266 -9.19 -12.59 -54.03
C PRO A 266 -10.00 -13.88 -54.21
N ASP A 267 -11.30 -13.80 -53.96
CA ASP A 267 -12.25 -14.87 -54.29
C ASP A 267 -12.12 -15.29 -55.76
N VAL A 268 -12.15 -16.60 -56.00
CA VAL A 268 -11.89 -17.16 -57.32
C VAL A 268 -13.20 -17.67 -57.92
N THR A 269 -13.51 -17.24 -59.15
CA THR A 269 -14.56 -17.86 -59.97
C THR A 269 -13.92 -18.49 -61.20
N ALA A 270 -14.13 -19.79 -61.41
CA ALA A 270 -13.51 -20.52 -62.51
C ALA A 270 -14.45 -21.56 -63.14
N PRO A 271 -14.22 -21.97 -64.40
CA PRO A 271 -15.04 -22.97 -65.08
C PRO A 271 -14.90 -24.38 -64.47
N ALA A 272 -15.95 -25.18 -64.55
CA ALA A 272 -16.03 -26.50 -63.90
C ALA A 272 -14.98 -27.52 -64.39
N ASP A 273 -14.46 -27.35 -65.60
CA ASP A 273 -13.46 -28.22 -66.24
C ASP A 273 -12.01 -27.81 -65.94
N THR A 274 -11.81 -26.78 -65.10
CA THR A 274 -10.47 -26.29 -64.72
C THR A 274 -10.01 -26.84 -63.37
N THR A 275 -8.69 -26.76 -63.15
CA THR A 275 -8.05 -26.95 -61.84
C THR A 275 -7.33 -25.66 -61.48
N ILE A 276 -7.60 -25.13 -60.29
CA ILE A 276 -6.93 -23.95 -59.76
C ILE A 276 -5.99 -24.34 -58.61
N TYR A 277 -5.03 -23.47 -58.31
CA TYR A 277 -4.14 -23.61 -57.17
C TYR A 277 -4.31 -22.38 -56.27
N ILE A 278 -4.64 -22.61 -55.00
CA ILE A 278 -4.67 -21.55 -54.00
C ILE A 278 -3.31 -21.51 -53.32
N HIS A 279 -2.62 -20.38 -53.41
CA HIS A 279 -1.29 -20.19 -52.81
C HIS A 279 -1.39 -19.30 -51.58
N THR A 280 -0.54 -19.55 -50.59
CA THR A 280 -0.28 -18.58 -49.51
C THR A 280 0.87 -17.64 -49.90
N ASN A 281 0.84 -16.41 -49.40
CA ASN A 281 1.95 -15.45 -49.49
C ASN A 281 3.20 -15.86 -48.67
N LEU A 282 3.10 -16.87 -47.80
CA LEU A 282 4.13 -17.22 -46.80
C LEU A 282 5.06 -18.38 -47.24
N SER A 283 6.32 -18.36 -46.79
CA SER A 283 7.32 -19.40 -47.14
C SER A 283 7.18 -20.69 -46.32
N TYR A 284 7.57 -21.83 -46.89
CA TYR A 284 7.57 -23.14 -46.20
C TYR A 284 8.72 -23.30 -45.20
N ASP A 285 9.78 -22.50 -45.30
CA ASP A 285 10.91 -22.55 -44.37
C ASP A 285 10.61 -21.88 -43.02
N GLU A 286 9.59 -21.03 -42.97
CA GLU A 286 9.22 -20.24 -41.79
C GLU A 286 7.86 -20.63 -41.21
N TYR A 287 7.02 -21.30 -42.00
CA TYR A 287 5.64 -21.63 -41.65
C TYR A 287 5.28 -23.06 -42.04
N SER A 288 4.41 -23.68 -41.25
CA SER A 288 3.73 -24.93 -41.60
C SER A 288 2.27 -24.67 -41.95
N PHE A 289 1.72 -25.49 -42.84
CA PHE A 289 0.36 -25.34 -43.38
C PHE A 289 -0.44 -26.60 -43.10
N LYS A 290 -1.73 -26.44 -42.82
CA LYS A 290 -2.70 -27.52 -42.76
C LYS A 290 -4.00 -27.06 -43.41
N TRP A 291 -4.24 -27.53 -44.63
CA TRP A 291 -5.46 -27.24 -45.36
C TRP A 291 -6.64 -28.07 -44.84
N LEU A 292 -7.86 -27.71 -45.27
CA LEU A 292 -9.08 -28.43 -44.91
C LEU A 292 -9.07 -29.94 -45.25
N ASP A 293 -8.24 -30.36 -46.20
CA ASP A 293 -8.07 -31.77 -46.61
C ASP A 293 -6.90 -32.46 -45.89
N ASN A 294 -6.32 -31.79 -44.88
CA ASN A 294 -5.12 -32.15 -44.14
C ASN A 294 -3.83 -32.19 -44.99
N SER A 295 -3.84 -31.68 -46.22
CA SER A 295 -2.60 -31.48 -46.96
C SER A 295 -1.75 -30.39 -46.28
N THR A 296 -0.43 -30.50 -46.43
CA THR A 296 0.53 -29.61 -45.77
C THR A 296 1.36 -28.77 -46.73
N GLN A 297 1.09 -28.86 -48.04
CA GLN A 297 1.83 -28.08 -49.03
C GLN A 297 1.49 -26.58 -48.92
N ARG A 298 2.38 -25.71 -49.40
CA ARG A 298 2.14 -24.24 -49.46
C ARG A 298 0.95 -23.86 -50.36
N HIS A 299 0.53 -24.75 -51.25
CA HIS A 299 -0.61 -24.56 -52.13
C HIS A 299 -1.60 -25.71 -52.03
N LEU A 300 -2.87 -25.40 -52.25
CA LEU A 300 -3.95 -26.39 -52.36
C LEU A 300 -4.36 -26.53 -53.82
N CYS A 301 -4.36 -27.76 -54.34
CA CYS A 301 -4.89 -28.09 -55.65
C CYS A 301 -6.41 -28.27 -55.58
N VAL A 302 -7.16 -27.50 -56.37
CA VAL A 302 -8.63 -27.47 -56.33
C VAL A 302 -9.20 -27.79 -57.72
N PRO A 303 -9.64 -29.03 -57.96
CA PRO A 303 -10.41 -29.38 -59.15
C PRO A 303 -11.81 -28.77 -59.09
N MET A 304 -12.18 -27.90 -60.03
CA MET A 304 -13.47 -27.19 -60.01
C MET A 304 -14.68 -28.11 -60.21
N SER A 305 -14.47 -29.30 -60.78
CA SER A 305 -15.48 -30.35 -60.87
C SER A 305 -15.93 -30.86 -59.50
N LYS A 306 -15.03 -30.88 -58.49
CA LYS A 306 -15.39 -31.20 -57.10
C LYS A 306 -16.17 -30.06 -56.46
N VAL A 307 -15.80 -28.81 -56.72
CA VAL A 307 -16.56 -27.65 -56.24
C VAL A 307 -17.98 -27.65 -56.80
N GLN A 308 -18.15 -28.02 -58.08
CA GLN A 308 -19.46 -28.18 -58.71
C GLN A 308 -20.32 -29.23 -58.01
N GLN A 309 -19.74 -30.38 -57.67
CA GLN A 309 -20.44 -31.45 -56.93
C GLN A 309 -20.87 -31.03 -55.53
N LEU A 310 -20.17 -30.04 -54.93
CA LEU A 310 -20.48 -29.48 -53.62
C LEU A 310 -21.47 -28.30 -53.67
N GLY A 311 -22.21 -28.14 -54.78
CA GLY A 311 -23.20 -27.07 -54.92
C GLY A 311 -22.66 -25.78 -55.55
N GLY A 312 -21.46 -25.83 -56.16
CA GLY A 312 -20.92 -24.76 -57.01
C GLY A 312 -20.26 -23.59 -56.27
N SER A 313 -20.21 -23.60 -54.94
CA SER A 313 -19.50 -22.61 -54.12
C SER A 313 -18.97 -23.25 -52.84
N VAL A 314 -17.71 -23.02 -52.50
CA VAL A 314 -17.07 -23.54 -51.29
C VAL A 314 -16.18 -22.47 -50.65
N ASN A 315 -16.16 -22.42 -49.32
CA ASN A 315 -15.18 -21.63 -48.57
C ASN A 315 -14.03 -22.54 -48.16
N LEU A 316 -12.88 -22.37 -48.80
CA LEU A 316 -11.68 -23.14 -48.49
C LEU A 316 -10.91 -22.46 -47.37
N TRP A 317 -10.20 -23.21 -46.53
CA TRP A 317 -9.40 -22.65 -45.46
C TRP A 317 -8.07 -23.37 -45.28
N VAL A 318 -7.11 -22.64 -44.73
CA VAL A 318 -5.80 -23.14 -44.28
C VAL A 318 -5.53 -22.64 -42.87
N GLU A 319 -5.02 -23.54 -42.04
CA GLU A 319 -4.41 -23.21 -40.76
C GLU A 319 -2.90 -23.09 -40.98
N VAL A 320 -2.31 -21.97 -40.53
CA VAL A 320 -0.90 -21.67 -40.70
C VAL A 320 -0.26 -21.46 -39.34
N THR A 321 0.88 -22.13 -39.10
CA THR A 321 1.63 -22.03 -37.85
C THR A 321 3.03 -21.51 -38.13
N SER A 322 3.43 -20.42 -37.45
CA SER A 322 4.81 -19.94 -37.47
C SER A 322 5.74 -20.94 -36.80
N LEU A 323 6.81 -21.33 -37.49
CA LEU A 323 7.81 -22.26 -36.92
C LEU A 323 8.69 -21.59 -35.87
N ALA A 324 8.85 -20.26 -35.93
CA ALA A 324 9.65 -19.50 -34.97
C ALA A 324 8.93 -19.29 -33.64
N THR A 325 7.62 -19.10 -33.68
CA THR A 325 6.85 -18.63 -32.51
C THR A 325 5.77 -19.62 -32.06
N GLY A 326 5.40 -20.59 -32.90
CA GLY A 326 4.29 -21.50 -32.64
C GLY A 326 2.90 -20.89 -32.83
N CYS A 327 2.80 -19.58 -33.12
CA CYS A 327 1.52 -18.92 -33.28
C CYS A 327 0.78 -19.36 -34.53
N THR A 328 -0.53 -19.59 -34.37
CA THR A 328 -1.39 -20.12 -35.41
C THR A 328 -2.42 -19.08 -35.88
N THR A 329 -2.80 -19.16 -37.14
CA THR A 329 -3.92 -18.39 -37.70
C THR A 329 -4.70 -19.25 -38.67
N ARG A 330 -5.93 -18.84 -38.99
CA ARG A 330 -6.73 -19.45 -40.05
C ARG A 330 -7.16 -18.39 -41.06
N ALA A 331 -6.94 -18.67 -42.33
CA ALA A 331 -7.42 -17.86 -43.44
C ALA A 331 -8.36 -18.67 -44.34
N SER A 332 -9.26 -17.97 -45.03
CA SER A 332 -10.21 -18.60 -45.96
C SER A 332 -10.39 -17.79 -47.23
N VAL A 333 -10.71 -18.48 -48.32
CA VAL A 333 -11.02 -17.89 -49.63
C VAL A 333 -12.25 -18.55 -50.23
N MET A 334 -13.11 -17.76 -50.86
CA MET A 334 -14.29 -18.30 -51.53
C MET A 334 -13.94 -18.72 -52.95
N VAL A 335 -14.36 -19.94 -53.31
CA VAL A 335 -14.19 -20.48 -54.67
C VAL A 335 -15.55 -20.85 -55.23
N ARG A 336 -15.86 -20.33 -56.43
CA ARG A 336 -17.14 -20.52 -57.13
C ARG A 336 -16.94 -21.10 -58.51
N VAL A 337 -17.84 -21.99 -58.91
CA VAL A 337 -17.98 -22.43 -60.30
C VAL A 337 -18.72 -21.35 -61.07
N GLY A 338 -18.11 -20.84 -62.12
CA GLY A 338 -18.74 -19.88 -63.03
C GLY A 338 -18.25 -20.07 -64.45
N ASN A 339 -19.13 -19.83 -65.42
CA ASN A 339 -18.72 -19.82 -66.82
C ASN A 339 -17.92 -18.54 -67.11
N PRO A 340 -16.91 -18.57 -68.00
CA PRO A 340 -16.32 -17.34 -68.50
C PRO A 340 -17.43 -16.53 -69.21
N PRO A 341 -17.35 -15.18 -69.26
CA PRO A 341 -18.32 -14.40 -70.01
C PRO A 341 -18.40 -14.95 -71.44
N THR A 342 -19.57 -15.44 -71.83
CA THR A 342 -19.80 -15.96 -73.17
C THR A 342 -19.57 -14.83 -74.15
N ALA A 343 -18.46 -14.89 -74.90
CA ALA A 343 -18.31 -14.05 -76.08
C ALA A 343 -19.52 -14.33 -76.99
N PRO A 344 -20.26 -13.30 -77.44
CA PRO A 344 -21.38 -13.54 -78.34
C PRO A 344 -20.82 -14.17 -79.62
N LEU A 345 -21.30 -15.38 -79.92
CA LEU A 345 -21.12 -16.00 -81.23
C LEU A 345 -21.65 -15.02 -82.27
N ALA A 346 -20.76 -14.32 -82.97
CA ALA A 346 -21.13 -13.57 -84.16
C ALA A 346 -21.71 -14.58 -85.16
N ALA A 347 -23.03 -14.57 -85.32
CA ALA A 347 -23.70 -15.34 -86.33
C ALA A 347 -23.18 -14.89 -87.70
N ASN A 348 -22.45 -15.76 -88.38
CA ASN A 348 -22.13 -15.60 -89.78
C ASN A 348 -23.43 -15.84 -90.58
N THR A 349 -24.14 -14.76 -90.86
CA THR A 349 -25.12 -14.70 -91.94
C THR A 349 -24.69 -13.62 -92.90
N ASP A 350 -23.87 -13.99 -93.89
CA ASP A 350 -23.97 -13.37 -95.20
C ASP A 350 -23.57 -14.38 -96.28
N LYS A 351 -24.60 -15.08 -96.77
CA LYS A 351 -24.62 -15.47 -98.19
C LYS A 351 -25.02 -14.23 -98.97
N ASN A 352 -24.16 -13.88 -99.92
CA ASN A 352 -24.48 -13.23 -101.19
C ASN A 352 -24.52 -11.69 -101.18
N GLN A 353 -23.39 -11.04 -101.45
CA GLN A 353 -23.24 -10.18 -102.63
C GLN A 353 -21.78 -10.09 -103.08
N ILE A 354 -21.61 -10.29 -104.38
CA ILE A 354 -20.40 -10.09 -105.17
C ILE A 354 -20.13 -8.58 -105.26
N ASN A 355 -18.90 -8.14 -104.99
CA ASN A 355 -18.29 -7.10 -105.81
C ASN A 355 -16.76 -7.15 -105.75
N THR A 356 -16.20 -7.14 -106.95
CA THR A 356 -14.79 -7.13 -107.33
C THR A 356 -14.09 -5.82 -106.98
N THR A 357 -12.90 -5.90 -106.37
CA THR A 357 -11.69 -5.18 -106.83
C THR A 357 -10.46 -5.68 -106.08
N THR A 358 -9.44 -6.01 -106.86
CA THR A 358 -8.04 -6.23 -106.50
C THR A 358 -7.46 -5.06 -105.72
N ASP A 359 -6.65 -5.32 -104.68
CA ASP A 359 -5.23 -4.95 -104.70
C ASP A 359 -4.44 -5.53 -103.52
N ASN A 360 -3.15 -5.70 -103.81
CA ASN A 360 -2.06 -6.24 -103.00
C ASN A 360 -1.75 -5.44 -101.72
N GLU A 361 -0.98 -6.10 -100.84
CA GLU A 361 0.09 -5.62 -99.94
C GLU A 361 -0.08 -6.15 -98.50
N THR A 362 0.64 -7.21 -98.13
CA THR A 362 1.93 -7.19 -97.41
C THR A 362 1.91 -6.52 -96.02
N THR A 363 2.23 -7.36 -95.01
CA THR A 363 3.09 -7.07 -93.84
C THR A 363 2.76 -5.87 -92.94
N ASN A 364 2.47 -6.09 -91.65
CA ASN A 364 3.50 -6.06 -90.58
C ASN A 364 2.93 -6.16 -89.16
N GLU A 365 3.69 -6.89 -88.34
CA GLU A 365 4.01 -6.70 -86.90
C GLU A 365 2.90 -6.57 -85.84
N LEU A 366 2.84 -7.45 -84.83
CA LEU A 366 3.74 -7.56 -83.65
C LEU A 366 3.88 -6.26 -82.83
N LYS A 367 3.20 -6.24 -81.68
CA LYS A 367 3.55 -5.60 -80.39
C LYS A 367 2.33 -5.81 -79.48
N LYS A 368 2.41 -6.18 -78.21
CA LYS A 368 3.48 -6.55 -77.27
C LYS A 368 2.70 -6.90 -75.98
N TYR A 369 3.08 -8.01 -75.33
CA TYR A 369 2.63 -8.48 -74.02
C TYR A 369 1.22 -9.04 -73.88
#